data_AF-A0A936A1H4-F1
#
_entry.id   AF-A0A936A1H4-F1
#
_cell.length_a   1.000
_cell.length_b   1.000
_cell.length_c   1.000
_cell.angle_alpha   90.00
_cell.angle_beta   90.00
_cell.angle_gamma   90.00
#
_symmetry.space_group_name_H-M   'P 1'
#
loop_
_entity.id
_entity.type
_entity.pdbx_description
1 polymer ?
#
loop_
_entity_poly.entity_id
_entity_poly.type
_entity_poly.pdbx_seq_one_letter_code
_entity_poly.pdbx_strand_id
1 'polypeptide(L)'
;MVSNITYHRATQGDIHTLVNNRILFALELSGDQDENLVQFLREQMTSYFSNATVDHSCISFIAQCDGKVAGIGSVHFRQMPGNFKNLSGKWGYIMNMYTIPEFRRKGICKHILNLLVEEGRKYSVTAFELHATEAGEKVYIQEGFIQHKEPTLRKILTS
;
A
#
# COMPACT_ATOMS: atom_id res chain seq x y z
N MET A 1 1.12 1.52 -29.97
CA MET A 1 2.18 0.92 -29.14
C MET A 1 1.58 0.57 -27.80
N VAL A 2 1.71 -0.67 -27.34
CA VAL A 2 1.31 -1.03 -25.96
C VAL A 2 2.34 -0.37 -25.05
N SER A 3 1.95 0.62 -24.26
CA SER A 3 2.87 1.26 -23.32
C SER A 3 3.41 0.19 -22.36
N ASN A 4 4.73 0.04 -22.28
CA ASN A 4 5.36 -1.00 -21.48
C ASN A 4 5.38 -0.54 -20.02
N ILE A 5 4.77 -1.33 -19.13
CA ILE A 5 4.73 -1.04 -17.70
C ILE A 5 5.83 -1.85 -17.04
N THR A 6 6.75 -1.17 -16.36
CA THR A 6 7.81 -1.80 -15.56
C THR A 6 7.49 -1.66 -14.08
N TYR A 7 8.02 -2.57 -13.27
CA TYR A 7 7.81 -2.62 -11.83
C TYR A 7 9.15 -2.75 -11.13
N HIS A 8 9.37 -2.00 -10.07
CA HIS A 8 10.56 -2.14 -9.24
C HIS A 8 10.21 -2.01 -7.76
N ARG A 9 10.99 -2.69 -6.92
CA ARG A 9 10.94 -2.53 -5.47
C ARG A 9 11.51 -1.16 -5.13
N ALA A 10 10.76 -0.38 -4.35
CA ALA A 10 11.17 0.96 -3.94
C ALA A 10 12.39 0.91 -3.01
N THR A 11 13.25 1.91 -3.14
CA THR A 11 14.47 2.13 -2.36
C THR A 11 14.40 3.48 -1.63
N GLN A 12 15.47 3.84 -0.91
CA GLN A 12 15.60 5.18 -0.32
C GLN A 12 15.52 6.31 -1.36
N GLY A 13 15.91 6.06 -2.62
CA GLY A 13 15.77 7.05 -3.69
C GLY A 13 14.32 7.32 -4.08
N ASP A 14 13.39 6.44 -3.70
CA ASP A 14 12.00 6.47 -4.15
C ASP A 14 11.02 7.04 -3.12
N ILE A 15 11.51 7.42 -1.93
CA ILE A 15 10.66 7.88 -0.82
C ILE A 15 9.80 9.08 -1.24
N HIS A 16 10.39 10.05 -1.94
CA HIS A 16 9.66 11.20 -2.46
C HIS A 16 8.51 10.77 -3.39
N THR A 17 8.74 9.76 -4.24
CA THR A 17 7.72 9.21 -5.13
C THR A 17 6.58 8.54 -4.36
N LEU A 18 6.90 7.73 -3.35
CA LEU A 18 5.91 7.06 -2.50
C LEU A 18 5.04 8.07 -1.75
N VAL A 19 5.67 9.08 -1.15
CA VAL A 19 4.98 10.11 -0.37
C VAL A 19 4.07 10.94 -1.28
N ASN A 20 4.56 11.41 -2.44
CA ASN A 20 3.76 12.19 -3.37
C ASN A 20 2.50 11.45 -3.82
N ASN A 21 2.66 10.19 -4.24
CA ASN A 21 1.52 9.39 -4.70
C ASN A 21 0.57 9.04 -3.55
N ARG A 22 1.07 8.87 -2.32
CA ARG A 22 0.20 8.67 -1.15
C ARG A 22 -0.60 9.92 -0.80
N ILE A 23 0.00 11.11 -0.91
CA ILE A 23 -0.71 12.38 -0.72
C ILE A 23 -1.78 12.56 -1.80
N LEU A 24 -1.46 12.31 -3.07
CA LEU A 24 -2.45 12.33 -4.16
C LEU A 24 -3.63 11.40 -3.88
N PHE A 25 -3.34 10.17 -3.43
CA PHE A 25 -4.39 9.22 -3.06
C PHE A 25 -5.23 9.71 -1.87
N ALA A 26 -4.61 10.29 -0.85
CA ALA A 26 -5.32 10.81 0.31
C ALA A 26 -6.24 11.97 -0.05
N LEU A 27 -5.77 12.89 -0.90
CA LEU A 27 -6.57 14.01 -1.41
C LEU A 27 -7.71 13.54 -2.34
N GLU A 28 -7.48 12.51 -3.16
CA GLU A 28 -8.54 11.92 -3.99
C GLU A 28 -9.69 11.34 -3.15
N LEU A 29 -9.39 10.81 -1.95
CA LEU A 29 -10.41 10.27 -1.04
C LEU A 29 -11.07 11.33 -0.15
N SER A 30 -10.32 12.33 0.29
CA SER A 30 -10.76 13.29 1.31
C SER A 30 -11.17 14.65 0.73
N GLY A 31 -10.91 14.90 -0.55
CA GLY A 31 -10.98 16.24 -1.15
C GLY A 31 -9.83 17.14 -0.70
N ASP A 32 -9.85 18.40 -1.16
CA ASP A 32 -8.84 19.40 -0.83
C ASP A 32 -8.77 19.62 0.69
N GLN A 33 -7.54 19.81 1.18
CA GLN A 33 -7.22 19.99 2.61
C GLN A 33 -6.36 21.24 2.80
N ASP A 34 -6.28 21.71 4.04
CA ASP A 34 -5.37 22.80 4.43
C ASP A 34 -3.92 22.48 4.04
N GLU A 35 -3.23 23.44 3.44
CA GLU A 35 -1.86 23.25 2.90
C GLU A 35 -0.85 22.91 4.00
N ASN A 36 -0.97 23.51 5.19
CA ASN A 36 -0.08 23.21 6.31
C ASN A 36 -0.31 21.78 6.82
N LEU A 37 -1.57 21.34 6.87
CA LEU A 37 -1.90 19.96 7.23
C LEU A 37 -1.32 18.95 6.21
N VAL A 38 -1.44 19.25 4.91
CA VAL A 38 -0.88 18.40 3.85
C VAL A 38 0.66 18.35 3.95
N GLN A 39 1.29 19.49 4.21
CA GLN A 39 2.73 19.58 4.37
C GLN A 39 3.22 18.82 5.62
N PHE A 40 2.53 18.96 6.74
CA PHE A 40 2.81 18.19 7.95
C PHE A 40 2.67 16.68 7.70
N LEU A 41 1.59 16.26 7.01
CA LEU A 41 1.39 14.86 6.66
C LEU A 41 2.52 14.31 5.77
N ARG A 42 2.98 15.12 4.81
CA ARG A 42 4.12 14.79 3.93
C ARG A 42 5.39 14.54 4.72
N GLU A 43 5.67 15.36 5.73
CA GLU A 43 6.84 15.18 6.61
C GLU A 43 6.73 13.89 7.43
N GLN A 44 5.57 13.64 8.03
CA GLN A 44 5.32 12.39 8.78
C GLN A 44 5.45 11.15 7.89
N MET A 45 4.90 11.18 6.68
CA MET A 45 5.02 10.08 5.72
C MET A 45 6.45 9.88 5.22
N THR A 46 7.19 10.97 5.00
CA THR A 46 8.61 10.89 4.63
C THR A 46 9.40 10.17 5.71
N SER A 47 9.22 10.56 6.98
CA SER A 47 9.86 9.88 8.11
C SER A 47 9.49 8.40 8.18
N TYR A 48 8.20 8.07 8.07
CA TYR A 48 7.71 6.69 8.09
C TYR A 48 8.32 5.84 6.98
N PHE A 49 8.22 6.25 5.71
CA PHE A 49 8.71 5.45 4.59
C PHE A 49 10.23 5.35 4.57
N SER A 50 10.96 6.41 4.95
CA SER A 50 12.42 6.36 5.07
C SER A 50 12.85 5.29 6.07
N ASN A 51 12.32 5.32 7.29
CA ASN A 51 12.66 4.34 8.33
C ASN A 51 12.23 2.92 7.94
N ALA A 52 10.98 2.76 7.51
CA ALA A 52 10.39 1.45 7.24
C ALA A 52 11.01 0.75 6.02
N THR A 53 11.59 1.52 5.08
CA THR A 53 12.33 0.97 3.94
C THR A 53 13.72 0.48 4.36
N VAL A 54 14.41 1.17 5.30
CA VAL A 54 15.73 0.75 5.82
C VAL A 54 15.61 -0.53 6.65
N ASP A 55 14.67 -0.57 7.58
CA ASP A 55 14.52 -1.71 8.50
C ASP A 55 13.70 -2.88 7.90
N HIS A 56 13.21 -2.71 6.68
CA HIS A 56 12.36 -3.65 5.96
C HIS A 56 11.04 -3.99 6.65
N SER A 57 10.57 -3.17 7.59
CA SER A 57 9.23 -3.28 8.17
C SER A 57 8.13 -2.89 7.18
N CYS A 58 8.47 -2.20 6.09
CA CYS A 58 7.57 -1.94 4.97
C CYS A 58 8.30 -2.15 3.63
N ILE A 59 7.66 -2.88 2.72
CA ILE A 59 8.13 -3.05 1.35
C ILE A 59 7.14 -2.40 0.42
N SER A 60 7.64 -1.60 -0.52
CA SER A 60 6.82 -0.95 -1.54
C SER A 60 7.27 -1.29 -2.93
N PHE A 61 6.33 -1.31 -3.87
CA PHE A 61 6.59 -1.40 -5.31
C PHE A 61 6.04 -0.18 -6.02
N ILE A 62 6.72 0.20 -7.09
CA ILE A 62 6.35 1.30 -7.98
C ILE A 62 6.24 0.74 -9.39
N ALA A 63 5.10 0.99 -10.03
CA ALA A 63 4.90 0.78 -11.45
C ALA A 63 5.25 2.06 -12.21
N GLN A 64 5.96 1.93 -13.32
CA GLN A 64 6.29 3.02 -14.23
C GLN A 64 5.84 2.70 -15.64
N CYS A 65 5.37 3.73 -16.35
CA CYS A 65 4.97 3.66 -17.75
C CYS A 65 5.59 4.86 -18.47
N ASP A 66 6.46 4.59 -19.45
CA ASP A 66 7.15 5.62 -20.25
C ASP A 66 7.85 6.70 -19.38
N GLY A 67 8.51 6.27 -18.30
CA GLY A 67 9.23 7.14 -17.35
C GLY A 67 8.33 7.87 -16.34
N LYS A 68 7.01 7.71 -16.42
CA LYS A 68 6.06 8.27 -15.44
C LYS A 68 5.63 7.20 -14.44
N VAL A 69 5.40 7.60 -13.19
CA VAL A 69 4.78 6.72 -12.20
C VAL A 69 3.38 6.38 -12.66
N ALA A 70 3.00 5.10 -12.62
CA ALA A 70 1.68 4.61 -13.01
C ALA A 70 0.89 4.08 -11.82
N GLY A 71 1.59 3.61 -10.78
CA GLY A 71 0.98 3.18 -9.53
C GLY A 71 1.99 2.78 -8.48
N ILE A 72 1.51 2.65 -7.25
CA ILE A 72 2.28 2.27 -6.07
C ILE A 72 1.48 1.30 -5.21
N GLY A 73 2.19 0.56 -4.35
CA GLY A 73 1.60 -0.28 -3.31
C GLY A 73 2.62 -0.69 -2.29
N SER A 74 2.17 -0.94 -1.06
CA SER A 74 3.03 -1.26 0.07
C SER A 74 2.47 -2.41 0.91
N VAL A 75 3.36 -3.19 1.51
CA VAL A 75 3.05 -4.16 2.56
C VAL A 75 3.84 -3.81 3.81
N HIS A 76 3.13 -3.58 4.90
CA HIS A 76 3.73 -3.37 6.21
C HIS A 76 3.65 -4.67 7.03
N PHE A 77 4.77 -5.09 7.61
CA PHE A 77 4.84 -6.31 8.41
C PHE A 77 4.60 -6.01 9.88
N ARG A 78 3.72 -6.79 10.51
CA ARG A 78 3.44 -6.70 11.94
C ARG A 78 3.36 -8.09 12.58
N GLN A 79 3.65 -8.13 13.87
CA GLN A 79 3.59 -9.34 14.68
C GLN A 79 2.54 -9.16 15.79
N MET A 80 1.66 -10.15 15.92
CA MET A 80 0.72 -10.30 17.03
C MET A 80 0.86 -11.71 17.62
N PRO A 81 0.28 -12.01 18.79
CA PRO A 81 0.09 -13.39 19.20
C PRO A 81 -0.65 -14.19 18.11
N GLY A 82 -0.19 -15.42 17.88
CA GLY A 82 -0.81 -16.31 16.91
C GLY A 82 -2.23 -16.70 17.32
N ASN A 83 -3.02 -17.15 16.34
CA ASN A 83 -4.33 -17.75 16.55
C ASN A 83 -4.51 -18.98 15.64
N PHE A 84 -5.61 -19.72 15.78
CA PHE A 84 -5.82 -20.95 15.02
C PHE A 84 -5.86 -20.78 13.49
N LYS A 85 -6.07 -19.56 12.99
CA LYS A 85 -6.05 -19.23 11.54
C LYS A 85 -4.70 -18.68 11.08
N ASN A 86 -3.88 -18.14 11.99
CA ASN A 86 -2.53 -17.66 11.73
C ASN A 86 -1.64 -17.96 12.95
N LEU A 87 -1.10 -19.17 13.01
CA LEU A 87 -0.29 -19.64 14.14
C LEU A 87 0.98 -18.81 14.33
N SER A 88 1.56 -18.30 13.24
CA SER A 88 2.76 -17.48 13.28
C SER A 88 2.50 -16.11 13.92
N GLY A 89 1.26 -15.61 13.86
CA GLY A 89 0.90 -14.26 14.25
C GLY A 89 1.53 -13.15 13.38
N LYS A 90 2.26 -13.51 12.32
CA LYS A 90 2.85 -12.58 11.35
C LYS A 90 1.81 -12.18 10.31
N TRP A 91 1.65 -10.88 10.13
CA TRP A 91 0.69 -10.30 9.19
C TRP A 91 1.38 -9.37 8.21
N GLY A 92 0.96 -9.45 6.95
CA GLY A 92 1.25 -8.44 5.93
C GLY A 92 0.04 -7.54 5.76
N TYR A 93 0.15 -6.29 6.18
CA TYR A 93 -0.90 -5.28 5.98
C TYR A 93 -0.69 -4.59 4.64
N ILE A 94 -1.53 -4.90 3.66
CA ILE A 94 -1.50 -4.24 2.35
C ILE A 94 -2.09 -2.84 2.50
N MET A 95 -1.30 -1.84 2.11
CA MET A 95 -1.66 -0.44 2.20
C MET A 95 -1.12 0.33 1.01
N ASN A 96 -1.53 1.59 0.90
CA ASN A 96 -0.96 2.52 -0.07
C ASN A 96 -1.07 2.05 -1.54
N MET A 97 -2.08 1.23 -1.83
CA MET A 97 -2.38 0.79 -3.19
C MET A 97 -3.03 1.94 -3.96
N TYR A 98 -2.30 2.50 -4.92
CA TYR A 98 -2.80 3.59 -5.74
C TYR A 98 -2.39 3.39 -7.19
N THR A 99 -3.33 3.55 -8.13
CA THR A 99 -3.04 3.60 -9.56
C THR A 99 -3.51 4.96 -10.06
N ILE A 100 -2.59 5.71 -10.67
CA ILE A 100 -2.89 7.03 -11.23
C ILE A 100 -4.05 6.88 -12.24
N PRO A 101 -5.05 7.79 -12.22
CA PRO A 101 -6.27 7.66 -13.03
C PRO A 101 -6.05 7.27 -14.49
N GLU A 102 -5.07 7.89 -15.16
CA GLU A 102 -4.70 7.64 -16.56
C GLU A 102 -4.23 6.20 -16.85
N PHE A 103 -3.77 5.47 -15.82
CA PHE A 103 -3.23 4.11 -15.95
C PHE A 103 -4.15 3.03 -15.33
N ARG A 104 -5.36 3.41 -14.87
CA ARG A 104 -6.32 2.45 -14.29
C ARG A 104 -6.81 1.44 -15.32
N ARG A 105 -7.32 0.30 -14.82
CA ARG A 105 -7.86 -0.81 -15.62
C ARG A 105 -6.84 -1.50 -16.54
N LYS A 106 -5.54 -1.29 -16.32
CA LYS A 106 -4.42 -1.95 -17.01
C LYS A 106 -3.79 -3.09 -16.20
N GLY A 107 -4.44 -3.57 -15.13
CA GLY A 107 -3.93 -4.66 -14.28
C GLY A 107 -2.83 -4.28 -13.29
N ILE A 108 -2.45 -3.01 -13.19
CA ILE A 108 -1.34 -2.52 -12.35
C ILE A 108 -1.52 -2.88 -10.87
N CYS A 109 -2.69 -2.57 -10.30
CA CYS A 109 -3.00 -2.87 -8.89
C CYS A 109 -2.82 -4.36 -8.57
N LYS A 110 -3.37 -5.25 -9.41
CA LYS A 110 -3.23 -6.71 -9.27
C LYS A 110 -1.76 -7.15 -9.34
N HIS A 111 -1.00 -6.61 -10.29
CA HIS A 111 0.41 -6.97 -10.43
C HIS A 111 1.23 -6.55 -9.21
N ILE A 112 1.05 -5.32 -8.72
CA ILE A 112 1.71 -4.83 -7.50
C ILE A 112 1.30 -5.68 -6.29
N LEU A 113 0.02 -5.99 -6.13
CA LEU A 113 -0.47 -6.84 -5.04
C LEU A 113 0.24 -8.21 -5.01
N ASN A 114 0.41 -8.84 -6.16
CA ASN A 114 1.06 -10.14 -6.25
C ASN A 114 2.55 -10.07 -5.89
N LEU A 115 3.26 -9.03 -6.32
CA LEU A 115 4.64 -8.77 -5.91
C LEU A 115 4.75 -8.59 -4.38
N LEU A 116 3.81 -7.86 -3.77
CA LEU A 116 3.79 -7.64 -2.32
C LEU A 116 3.49 -8.92 -1.54
N VAL A 117 2.57 -9.77 -2.04
CA VAL A 117 2.27 -11.08 -1.44
C VAL A 117 3.48 -12.01 -1.55
N GLU A 118 4.17 -12.01 -2.68
CA GLU A 118 5.41 -12.77 -2.86
C GLU A 118 6.51 -12.32 -1.90
N GLU A 119 6.71 -11.01 -1.73
CA GLU A 119 7.64 -10.49 -0.72
C GLU A 119 7.21 -10.92 0.68
N GLY A 120 5.94 -10.78 1.06
CA GLY A 120 5.48 -11.21 2.38
C GLY A 120 5.74 -12.70 2.66
N ARG A 121 5.58 -13.57 1.67
CA ARG A 121 5.92 -15.00 1.79
C ARG A 121 7.40 -15.21 2.10
N LYS A 122 8.31 -14.44 1.50
CA LYS A 122 9.76 -14.49 1.81
C LYS A 122 10.05 -14.10 3.26
N TYR A 123 9.21 -13.24 3.86
CA TYR A 123 9.27 -12.84 5.27
C TYR A 123 8.47 -13.77 6.21
N SER A 124 8.06 -14.96 5.72
CA SER A 124 7.26 -15.94 6.47
C SER A 124 5.91 -15.40 6.96
N VAL A 125 5.35 -14.41 6.27
CA VAL A 125 3.96 -13.98 6.47
C VAL A 125 3.04 -15.05 5.91
N THR A 126 2.05 -15.45 6.71
CA THR A 126 1.07 -16.48 6.33
C THR A 126 -0.34 -15.92 6.19
N ALA A 127 -0.57 -14.67 6.59
CA ALA A 127 -1.85 -13.99 6.46
C ALA A 127 -1.67 -12.53 6.05
N PHE A 128 -2.56 -12.06 5.18
CA PHE A 128 -2.59 -10.68 4.71
C PHE A 128 -3.95 -10.06 5.04
N GLU A 129 -3.95 -8.76 5.29
CA GLU A 129 -5.17 -8.00 5.49
C GLU A 129 -5.02 -6.58 4.94
N LEU A 130 -6.16 -5.92 4.72
CA LEU A 130 -6.24 -4.57 4.17
C LEU A 130 -7.60 -3.94 4.46
N HIS A 131 -7.67 -2.64 4.23
CA HIS A 131 -8.93 -1.93 4.09
C HIS A 131 -9.09 -1.54 2.62
N ALA A 132 -10.11 -2.08 1.96
CA ALA A 132 -10.38 -1.82 0.57
C ALA A 132 -11.13 -0.49 0.40
N THR A 133 -10.83 0.24 -0.68
CA THR A 133 -11.75 1.23 -1.24
C THR A 133 -12.78 0.53 -2.11
N GLU A 134 -13.93 1.15 -2.35
CA GLU A 134 -14.97 0.61 -3.25
C GLU A 134 -14.40 0.27 -4.65
N ALA A 135 -13.53 1.14 -5.18
CA ALA A 135 -12.86 0.92 -6.47
C ALA A 135 -11.86 -0.25 -6.47
N GLY A 136 -11.24 -0.55 -5.32
CA GLY A 136 -10.21 -1.57 -5.17
C GLY A 136 -10.74 -2.96 -4.78
N GLU A 137 -11.89 -3.02 -4.12
CA GLU A 137 -12.43 -4.24 -3.50
C GLU A 137 -12.49 -5.44 -4.45
N LYS A 138 -12.99 -5.23 -5.68
CA LYS A 138 -13.10 -6.28 -6.68
C LYS A 138 -11.77 -6.96 -7.00
N VAL A 139 -10.66 -6.21 -7.01
CA VAL A 139 -9.32 -6.76 -7.26
C VAL A 139 -8.91 -7.70 -6.13
N TYR A 140 -9.12 -7.29 -4.88
CA TYR A 140 -8.74 -8.09 -3.72
C TYR A 140 -9.55 -9.40 -3.64
N ILE A 141 -10.86 -9.34 -3.91
CA ILE A 141 -11.71 -10.54 -3.95
C ILE A 141 -11.24 -11.51 -5.04
N GLN A 142 -10.85 -11.01 -6.22
CA GLN A 142 -10.32 -11.83 -7.31
C GLN A 142 -8.99 -12.50 -6.96
N GLU A 143 -8.16 -11.87 -6.11
CA GLU A 143 -6.91 -12.45 -5.60
C GLU A 143 -7.09 -13.26 -4.29
N GLY A 144 -8.34 -13.59 -3.92
CA GLY A 144 -8.64 -14.50 -2.82
C GLY A 144 -8.74 -13.87 -1.43
N PHE A 145 -8.74 -12.53 -1.33
CA PHE A 145 -9.13 -11.87 -0.09
C PHE A 145 -10.63 -12.08 0.15
N ILE A 146 -11.00 -12.35 1.40
CA ILE A 146 -12.39 -12.51 1.81
C ILE A 146 -12.78 -11.40 2.77
N GLN A 147 -14.02 -10.93 2.66
CA GLN A 147 -14.55 -9.95 3.60
C GLN A 147 -14.67 -10.57 4.99
N HIS A 148 -14.02 -9.94 5.98
CA HIS A 148 -14.13 -10.32 7.38
C HIS A 148 -15.50 -9.92 7.92
N LYS A 149 -16.14 -10.76 8.75
CA LYS A 149 -17.51 -10.53 9.22
C LYS A 149 -17.57 -9.61 10.43
N GLU A 150 -16.52 -9.64 11.24
CA GLU A 150 -16.44 -8.85 12.46
C GLU A 150 -16.16 -7.38 12.14
N PRO A 151 -16.84 -6.43 12.82
CA PRO A 151 -16.70 -5.01 12.54
C PRO A 151 -15.34 -4.48 12.99
N THR A 152 -14.85 -3.44 12.29
CA THR A 152 -13.71 -2.64 12.75
C THR A 152 -14.21 -1.48 13.60
N LEU A 153 -13.77 -1.41 14.86
CA LEU A 153 -14.06 -0.29 15.77
C LEU A 153 -12.81 0.59 15.91
N ARG A 154 -12.96 1.91 15.79
CA ARG A 154 -11.85 2.88 15.90
C ARG A 154 -12.20 4.00 16.86
N LYS A 155 -11.28 4.34 17.76
CA LYS A 155 -11.35 5.52 18.62
C LYS A 155 -10.18 6.44 18.26
N ILE A 156 -10.49 7.61 17.74
CA ILE A 156 -9.50 8.66 17.47
C ILE A 156 -9.46 9.55 18.70
N LEU A 157 -8.27 9.71 19.28
CA LEU A 157 -8.06 10.67 20.36
C LEU A 157 -7.67 11.99 19.71
N THR A 158 -8.46 13.03 19.94
CA THR A 158 -8.05 14.40 19.61
C THR A 158 -7.17 14.91 20.75
N SER A 159 -5.95 15.36 20.39
CA SER A 159 -5.09 16.13 21.28
C SER A 159 -5.70 17.50 21.60
#